data_AF-A0A1F3VQ09-F1
#
_entry.id   AF-A0A1F3VQ09-F1
#
_cell.length_a   1.000
_cell.length_b   1.000
_cell.length_c   1.000
_cell.angle_alpha   90.00
_cell.angle_beta   90.00
_cell.angle_gamma   90.00
#
_symmetry.space_group_name_H-M   'P 1'
#
loop_
_entity.id
_entity.type
_entity.pdbx_description
1 polymer ?
#
loop_
_entity_poly.entity_id
_entity_poly.type
_entity_poly.pdbx_seq_one_letter_code
_entity_poly.pdbx_strand_id
1 'polypeptide(L)' 'MIRAILNIYIMLLIVDAVLSYFPQYNKNNWARKIKMLADLTLNPIRKYIVQKLPMQDLPIDISPIIFIVILKTIEALW' A
#
# COMPACT_ATOMS: atom_id res chain seq x y z
N MET A 1 21.17 -6.72 -1.73
CA MET A 1 20.36 -6.40 -2.92
C MET A 1 18.85 -6.47 -2.66
N ILE A 2 18.32 -7.55 -2.08
CA ILE A 2 16.88 -7.70 -1.78
C ILE A 2 16.30 -6.53 -0.94
N ARG A 3 17.04 -6.03 0.06
CA ARG A 3 16.62 -4.87 0.86
C ARG A 3 16.45 -3.57 0.05
N ALA A 4 17.27 -3.36 -0.98
CA ALA A 4 17.16 -2.17 -1.84
C ALA A 4 15.88 -2.21 -2.70
N ILE A 5 15.56 -3.38 -3.26
CA ILE A 5 14.33 -3.60 -4.02
C ILE A 5 13.10 -3.42 -3.12
N LEU A 6 13.13 -3.98 -1.90
CA LEU A 6 12.08 -3.78 -0.90
C LEU A 6 11.90 -2.31 -0.54
N ASN A 7 12.98 -1.56 -0.33
CA ASN A 7 12.88 -0.13 -0.02
C ASN A 7 12.26 0.68 -1.17
N ILE A 8 12.62 0.39 -2.42
CA ILE A 8 11.99 1.01 -3.59
C ILE A 8 10.49 0.66 -3.63
N TYR A 9 10.15 -0.59 -3.35
CA TYR A 9 8.76 -1.02 -3.31
C TYR A 9 7.96 -0.34 -2.19
N ILE A 10 8.54 -0.23 -0.99
CA ILE A 10 7.96 0.51 0.13
C ILE A 10 7.72 1.96 -0.26
N MET A 11 8.65 2.59 -0.99
CA MET A 11 8.47 3.96 -1.49
C MET A 11 7.28 4.05 -2.45
N LEU A 12 7.09 3.08 -3.34
CA LEU A 12 5.91 3.00 -4.21
C LEU A 12 4.61 2.90 -3.40
N LEU A 13 4.59 2.07 -2.35
CA LEU A 13 3.43 1.93 -1.47
C LEU A 13 3.11 3.22 -0.69
N ILE A 14 4.14 3.95 -0.25
CA ILE A 14 3.97 5.27 0.38
C ILE A 14 3.35 6.25 -0.61
N VAL A 15 3.80 6.26 -1.87
CA VAL A 15 3.20 7.13 -2.90
C VAL A 15 1.74 6.77 -3.14
N ASP A 16 1.38 5.49 -3.21
CA ASP A 16 -0.02 5.06 -3.31
C ASP A 16 -0.86 5.53 -2.11
N ALA A 17 -0.33 5.41 -0.90
CA ALA A 17 -0.99 5.89 0.33
C ALA A 17 -1.23 7.41 0.31
N VAL A 18 -0.23 8.19 -0.12
CA VAL A 18 -0.35 9.65 -0.26
C VAL A 18 -1.37 9.99 -1.34
N LEU A 19 -1.35 9.30 -2.48
CA LEU A 19 -2.33 9.52 -3.56
C LEU A 19 -3.75 9.15 -3.14
N SER A 20 -3.92 8.17 -2.25
CA SER A 20 -5.21 7.86 -1.63
C SER A 20 -5.79 9.05 -0.86
N TYR A 21 -4.95 9.93 -0.31
CA TYR A 21 -5.40 11.14 0.40
C TYR A 21 -5.90 12.24 -0.57
N PHE A 22 -5.42 12.22 -1.82
CA PHE A 22 -5.71 13.24 -2.83
C PHE A 22 -6.52 12.65 -3.99
N PRO A 23 -7.85 12.45 -3.84
CA PRO A 23 -8.68 11.79 -4.84
C PRO A 23 -8.72 12.52 -6.19
N GLN A 24 -8.36 13.80 -6.23
CA GLN A 24 -8.19 14.59 -7.46
C GLN A 24 -7.20 13.97 -8.45
N TYR A 25 -6.17 13.25 -7.97
CA TYR A 25 -5.18 12.61 -8.83
C TYR A 25 -5.62 11.25 -9.39
N ASN A 26 -6.74 10.68 -8.93
CA ASN A 26 -7.25 9.38 -9.39
C ASN A 26 -7.62 9.36 -10.89
N LYS A 27 -7.83 10.52 -11.50
CA LYS A 27 -8.10 10.66 -12.94
C LYS A 27 -6.81 10.65 -13.79
N ASN A 28 -5.64 10.82 -13.17
CA ASN A 28 -4.38 10.84 -13.88
C ASN A 28 -3.88 9.42 -14.19
N ASN A 29 -3.44 9.21 -15.44
CA ASN A 29 -2.96 7.90 -15.90
C ASN A 29 -1.75 7.39 -15.12
N TRP A 30 -0.85 8.28 -14.67
CA TRP A 30 0.33 7.89 -13.89
C TRP A 30 -0.05 7.42 -12.47
N ALA A 31 -0.98 8.12 -11.80
CA ALA A 31 -1.46 7.73 -10.47
C ALA A 31 -2.21 6.39 -10.51
N ARG A 32 -3.00 6.15 -11.57
CA ARG A 32 -3.62 4.84 -11.82
C ARG A 32 -2.59 3.73 -11.99
N LYS A 33 -1.48 3.98 -12.69
CA LYS A 33 -0.41 2.99 -12.84
C LYS A 33 0.26 2.65 -11.51
N ILE A 34 0.53 3.67 -10.67
CA ILE A 34 1.08 3.45 -9.32
C ILE A 34 0.14 2.59 -8.50
N LYS A 35 -1.15 2.93 -8.50
CA LYS A 35 -2.18 2.16 -7.80
C LYS A 35 -2.26 0.72 -8.29
N MET A 36 -2.21 0.51 -9.61
CA MET A 36 -2.23 -0.82 -10.20
C MET A 36 -1.01 -1.67 -9.78
N LEU A 37 0.17 -1.05 -9.66
CA LEU A 37 1.38 -1.72 -9.16
C LEU A 37 1.28 -2.03 -7.67
N ALA A 38 0.79 -1.09 -6.86
CA ALA A 38 0.59 -1.28 -5.43
C ALA A 38 -0.46 -2.37 -5.15
N ASP A 39 -1.53 -2.40 -5.96
CA ASP A 39 -2.63 -3.36 -5.85
C ASP A 39 -2.21 -4.82 -6.05
N LEU A 40 -1.06 -5.09 -6.66
CA LEU A 40 -0.53 -6.45 -6.79
C LEU A 40 -0.31 -7.11 -5.42
N THR A 41 0.16 -6.34 -4.43
CA THR A 41 0.33 -6.86 -3.05
C THR A 41 -0.74 -6.33 -2.10
N LEU A 42 -1.29 -5.15 -2.34
CA LEU A 42 -2.26 -4.53 -1.43
C LEU A 42 -3.69 -5.07 -1.61
N ASN A 43 -4.09 -5.57 -2.77
CA ASN A 43 -5.44 -6.11 -2.95
C ASN A 43 -5.85 -7.18 -1.93
N PRO A 44 -5.04 -8.22 -1.66
CA PRO A 44 -5.41 -9.20 -0.64
C PRO A 44 -5.55 -8.55 0.74
N ILE A 45 -4.73 -7.56 1.08
CA ILE A 45 -4.79 -6.86 2.37
C ILE A 45 -6.05 -6.01 2.46
N ARG A 46 -6.36 -5.25 1.41
CA ARG A 46 -7.59 -4.44 1.30
C ARG A 46 -8.83 -5.32 1.48
N LYS A 47 -8.88 -6.46 0.78
CA LYS A 47 -10.04 -7.37 0.77
C LYS A 47 -10.17 -8.21 2.05
N TYR A 48 -9.07 -8.74 2.59
CA TYR A 48 -9.13 -9.70 3.69
C TYR A 48 -8.85 -9.11 5.06
N ILE A 49 -8.06 -8.04 5.13
CA ILE A 49 -7.68 -7.40 6.41
C ILE A 49 -8.51 -6.15 6.61
N VAL A 50 -8.38 -5.14 5.73
CA VAL A 50 -9.00 -3.82 5.95
C VAL A 50 -10.53 -3.90 5.86
N GLN A 51 -11.09 -4.60 4.88
CA GLN A 51 -12.54 -4.80 4.78
C GLN A 51 -13.15 -5.63 5.91
N LYS A 52 -12.37 -6.51 6.58
CA LYS A 52 -12.87 -7.31 7.71
C LYS A 52 -12.70 -6.61 9.06
N LEU A 53 -11.80 -5.64 9.14
CA LEU A 53 -11.64 -4.80 10.33
C LEU A 53 -12.61 -3.61 10.28
N PRO A 54 -12.95 -2.99 11.42
CA PRO A 54 -13.73 -1.76 11.49
C PRO A 54 -12.93 -0.53 11.02
N MET A 55 -12.09 -0.69 10.00
CA MET A 55 -11.25 0.35 9.41
C MET A 55 -11.78 0.80 8.04
N GLN A 56 -12.98 0.35 7.66
CA GLN A 56 -13.57 0.59 6.34
C GLN A 56 -13.98 2.05 6.13
N ASP A 57 -14.26 2.79 7.21
CA ASP A 57 -14.70 4.19 7.17
C ASP A 57 -13.55 5.20 7.18
N LEU A 58 -12.30 4.73 7.12
CA LEU A 58 -11.15 5.63 7.09
C LEU A 58 -11.04 6.32 5.72
N PRO A 59 -10.91 7.66 5.70
CA PRO A 59 -10.72 8.42 4.46
C PRO A 59 -9.35 8.18 3.81
N ILE A 60 -8.46 7.43 4.48
CA ILE A 60 -7.10 7.12 4.06
C ILE A 60 -6.96 5.60 3.98
N ASP A 61 -6.35 5.10 2.90
CA ASP A 61 -6.02 3.69 2.81
C ASP A 61 -4.84 3.34 3.72
N ILE A 62 -5.12 2.54 4.75
CA ILE A 62 -4.13 2.05 5.72
C ILE A 62 -3.43 0.77 5.21
N SER A 63 -3.91 0.15 4.13
CA SER A 63 -3.34 -1.10 3.59
C SER A 63 -1.83 -1.04 3.33
N PRO A 64 -1.27 0.05 2.75
CA PRO A 64 0.17 0.25 2.59
C PRO A 64 0.93 0.12 3.91
N ILE A 65 0.42 0.74 4.97
CA ILE A 65 1.05 0.74 6.30
C ILE A 65 1.06 -0.68 6.87
N ILE A 66 -0.07 -1.38 6.79
CA ILE A 66 -0.19 -2.77 7.27
C ILE A 66 0.83 -3.66 6.54
N PHE A 67 0.95 -3.53 5.21
CA PHE A 67 1.90 -4.33 4.46
C PHE A 67 3.36 -4.03 4.81
N ILE A 68 3.70 -2.76 5.00
CA ILE A 68 5.05 -2.36 5.43
C ILE A 68 5.39 -2.95 6.80
N VAL A 69 4.45 -2.93 7.74
CA VAL A 69 4.63 -3.55 9.06
C VAL A 69 4.85 -5.06 8.93
N ILE A 70 4.03 -5.74 8.13
CA ILE A 70 4.20 -7.19 7.86
C ILE A 70 5.59 -7.48 7.28
N LEU A 71 6.00 -6.74 6.26
CA LEU A 71 7.32 -6.88 5.63
C LEU A 71 8.46 -6.67 6.64
N LYS A 72 8.36 -5.65 7.50
CA LYS A 72 9.39 -5.36 8.50
C LYS A 72 9.46 -6.42 9.60
N THR A 73 8.33 -6.96 10.03
CA THR A 73 8.30 -8.08 10.98
C THR A 73 8.92 -9.33 10.37
N ILE A 74 8.61 -9.66 9.12
CA ILE A 74 9.24 -10.79 8.42
C ILE A 74 10.75 -10.57 8.25
N GLU A 75 11.18 -9.36 7.88
CA GLU A 75 12.60 -9.00 7.79
C GLU A 75 13.32 -9.10 9.14
N ALA A 76 12.65 -8.81 10.25
CA ALA A 76 13.24 -8.89 11.59
C ALA A 76 13.31 -10.33 12.15
N LEU A 77 12.44 -11.24 11.67
CA LEU A 77 12.39 -12.64 12.10
C LEU A 77 13.34 -13.55 11.31
N TRP A 78 13.98 -13.04 10.25
CA TRP A 78 14.91 -13.77 9.38
C TRP A 78 16.34 -13.24 9.53
#